data_AF-A0A1S3D7J3-F1
#
_entry.id   AF-A0A1S3D7J3-F1
#
_cell.length_a   1.000
_cell.length_b   1.000
_cell.length_c   1.000
_cell.angle_alpha   90.00
_cell.angle_beta   90.00
_cell.angle_gamma   90.00
#
_symmetry.space_group_name_H-M   'P 1'
#
loop_
_entity.id
_entity.type
_entity.pdbx_description
1 polymer ?
#
loop_
_entity_poly.entity_id
_entity_poly.type
_entity_poly.pdbx_seq_one_letter_code
_entity_poly.pdbx_strand_id
1 'polypeptide(L)'
;MTRDDLFNTNASIVRDIIKAVAEVAPKALIGIISNPVNSTVPIAAEVLKKAGVFDPRRLFGVTTLDIVRANTFVAEAKGLNPTDVNVPVIGGHAGITIIPLISQATPSVSFPDDQLKALTGRIQEAGTEVVKAKAGAGSATLSMAYAGARFAFSLIRRKW
;
A
#
# COMPACT_ATOMS: atom_id res chain seq x y z
N MET A 1 11.11 -6.97 -17.53
CA MET A 1 11.52 -7.23 -16.13
C MET A 1 10.53 -8.21 -15.55
N THR A 2 10.99 -9.34 -15.05
CA THR A 2 10.14 -10.32 -14.34
C THR A 2 9.81 -9.80 -12.94
N ARG A 3 8.88 -10.47 -12.23
CA ARG A 3 8.62 -10.17 -10.81
C ARG A 3 9.86 -10.39 -9.93
N ASP A 4 10.66 -11.40 -10.26
CA ASP A 4 11.88 -11.74 -9.50
C ASP A 4 13.00 -10.74 -9.76
N ASP A 5 13.16 -10.26 -11.00
CA ASP A 5 14.12 -9.19 -11.33
C ASP A 5 13.80 -7.90 -10.55
N LEU A 6 12.51 -7.56 -10.47
CA LEU A 6 12.02 -6.41 -9.72
C LEU A 6 12.29 -6.57 -8.23
N PHE A 7 12.04 -7.76 -7.67
CA PHE A 7 12.34 -8.06 -6.28
C PHE A 7 13.84 -7.91 -5.99
N ASN A 8 14.71 -8.55 -6.78
CA ASN A 8 16.16 -8.51 -6.54
C ASN A 8 16.72 -7.08 -6.61
N THR A 9 16.25 -6.29 -7.58
CA THR A 9 16.65 -4.89 -7.72
C THR A 9 16.19 -4.06 -6.54
N ASN A 10 14.92 -4.14 -6.16
CA ASN A 10 14.37 -3.29 -5.10
C ASN A 10 14.80 -3.76 -3.70
N ALA A 11 15.06 -5.06 -3.50
CA ALA A 11 15.56 -5.60 -2.25
C ALA A 11 16.93 -5.01 -1.89
N SER A 12 17.85 -4.90 -2.86
CA SER A 12 19.17 -4.31 -2.64
C SER A 12 19.07 -2.80 -2.34
N ILE A 13 18.26 -2.07 -3.11
CA ILE A 13 18.01 -0.64 -2.91
C ILE A 13 17.43 -0.37 -1.51
N VAL A 14 16.38 -1.11 -1.12
CA VAL A 14 15.75 -0.96 0.21
C VAL A 14 16.76 -1.28 1.31
N ARG A 15 17.52 -2.37 1.18
CA ARG A 15 18.54 -2.74 2.16
C ARG A 15 19.53 -1.59 2.39
N ASP A 16 20.06 -1.02 1.31
CA ASP A 16 21.13 -0.03 1.40
C ASP A 16 20.62 1.32 1.94
N ILE A 17 19.42 1.75 1.53
CA ILE A 17 18.78 2.95 2.10
C ILE A 17 18.48 2.75 3.59
N ILE A 18 17.97 1.57 3.99
CA ILE A 18 17.61 1.33 5.40
C ILE A 18 18.85 1.22 6.29
N LYS A 19 19.99 0.74 5.79
CA LYS A 19 21.26 0.83 6.52
C LYS A 19 21.62 2.28 6.84
N ALA A 20 21.55 3.17 5.84
CA ALA A 20 21.82 4.60 6.05
C ALA A 20 20.83 5.23 7.04
N VAL A 21 19.53 4.87 6.97
CA VAL A 21 18.53 5.33 7.94
C VAL A 21 18.85 4.83 9.36
N ALA A 22 19.28 3.58 9.51
CA ALA A 22 19.65 3.01 10.81
C ALA A 22 20.82 3.76 11.46
N GLU A 23 21.78 4.22 10.66
CA GLU A 23 22.95 4.98 11.12
C GLU A 23 22.61 6.45 11.43
N VAL A 24 21.88 7.11 10.53
CA VAL A 24 21.71 8.58 10.57
C VAL A 24 20.44 9.00 11.30
N ALA A 25 19.36 8.23 11.21
CA ALA A 25 18.06 8.58 11.75
C ALA A 25 17.30 7.37 12.32
N PRO A 26 17.86 6.63 13.30
CA PRO A 26 17.29 5.36 13.80
C PRO A 26 15.90 5.51 14.45
N LYS A 27 15.50 6.74 14.79
CA LYS A 27 14.19 7.05 15.39
C LYS A 27 13.18 7.59 14.37
N ALA A 28 13.52 7.70 13.09
CA ALA A 28 12.59 8.16 12.05
C ALA A 28 11.40 7.20 11.90
N LEU A 29 10.28 7.74 11.42
CA LEU A 29 9.14 6.95 10.95
C LEU A 29 9.41 6.56 9.50
N ILE A 30 9.40 5.27 9.19
CA ILE A 30 9.83 4.71 7.91
C ILE A 30 8.60 4.18 7.16
N GLY A 31 8.26 4.80 6.04
CA GLY A 31 7.20 4.35 5.12
C GLY A 31 7.79 3.69 3.87
N ILE A 32 7.68 2.36 3.76
CA ILE A 32 8.15 1.60 2.60
C ILE A 32 7.06 1.59 1.52
N ILE A 33 7.35 2.23 0.38
CA ILE A 33 6.53 2.19 -0.86
C ILE A 33 7.15 1.22 -1.88
N SER A 34 8.46 0.98 -1.82
CA SER A 34 9.20 0.17 -2.79
C SER A 34 8.62 -1.24 -2.89
N ASN A 35 8.19 -1.62 -4.09
CA ASN A 35 7.60 -2.92 -4.35
C ASN A 35 8.66 -4.03 -4.44
N PRO A 36 8.32 -5.29 -4.11
CA PRO A 36 7.04 -5.72 -3.52
C PRO A 36 7.00 -5.43 -2.01
N VAL A 37 6.02 -4.63 -1.55
CA VAL A 37 5.91 -4.21 -0.13
C VAL A 37 5.87 -5.39 0.83
N ASN A 38 5.22 -6.49 0.43
CA ASN A 38 5.11 -7.73 1.21
C ASN A 38 6.48 -8.33 1.55
N SER A 39 7.54 -8.03 0.79
CA SER A 39 8.89 -8.54 1.02
C SER A 39 9.88 -7.45 1.45
N THR A 40 9.71 -6.22 0.96
CA THR A 40 10.63 -5.11 1.29
C THR A 40 10.47 -4.61 2.71
N VAL A 41 9.27 -4.70 3.31
CA VAL A 41 9.06 -4.40 4.74
C VAL A 41 9.82 -5.40 5.65
N PRO A 42 9.70 -6.73 5.47
CA PRO A 42 10.55 -7.69 6.17
C PRO A 42 12.05 -7.43 5.99
N ILE A 43 12.50 -7.10 4.78
CA ILE A 43 13.91 -6.75 4.53
C ILE A 43 14.34 -5.55 5.38
N ALA A 44 13.56 -4.48 5.37
CA ALA A 44 13.84 -3.29 6.18
C ALA A 44 13.90 -3.63 7.68
N ALA A 45 12.96 -4.45 8.17
CA ALA A 45 12.94 -4.89 9.57
C ALA A 45 14.22 -5.66 9.94
N GLU A 46 14.66 -6.60 9.10
CA GLU A 46 15.87 -7.38 9.37
C GLU A 46 17.15 -6.53 9.32
N VAL A 47 17.22 -5.54 8.44
CA VAL A 47 18.34 -4.58 8.42
C VAL A 47 18.38 -3.77 9.72
N LEU A 48 17.25 -3.24 10.17
CA LEU A 48 17.16 -2.49 11.43
C LEU A 48 17.49 -3.36 12.65
N LYS A 49 17.06 -4.63 12.65
CA LYS A 49 17.38 -5.60 13.73
C LYS A 49 18.88 -5.86 13.80
N LYS A 50 19.53 -6.09 12.65
CA LYS A 50 20.99 -6.26 12.57
C LYS A 50 21.76 -5.04 13.06
N ALA A 51 21.21 -3.84 12.86
CA ALA A 51 21.76 -2.60 13.39
C ALA A 51 21.40 -2.32 14.87
N GLY A 52 20.58 -3.16 15.51
CA GLY A 52 20.20 -3.00 16.92
C GLY A 52 19.20 -1.86 17.21
N VAL A 53 18.54 -1.31 16.18
CA VAL A 53 17.68 -0.11 16.29
C VAL A 53 16.24 -0.36 15.84
N PHE A 54 15.83 -1.62 15.66
CA PHE A 54 14.48 -1.94 15.21
C PHE A 54 13.41 -1.59 16.26
N ASP A 55 12.52 -0.67 15.89
CA ASP A 55 11.26 -0.39 16.59
C ASP A 55 10.07 -0.75 15.68
N PRO A 56 9.29 -1.80 15.99
CA PRO A 56 8.16 -2.21 15.17
C PRO A 56 7.05 -1.16 15.10
N ARG A 57 7.05 -0.14 15.98
CA ARG A 57 6.09 0.98 15.95
C ARG A 57 6.47 2.08 14.96
N ARG A 58 7.63 1.97 14.29
CA ARG A 58 8.17 3.00 13.41
C ARG A 58 8.40 2.54 11.97
N LEU A 59 8.16 1.27 11.66
CA LEU A 59 8.29 0.73 10.31
C LEU A 59 6.92 0.38 9.73
N PHE A 60 6.60 0.95 8.57
CA PHE A 60 5.30 0.80 7.93
C PHE A 60 5.43 0.43 6.45
N GLY A 61 4.65 -0.55 6.01
CA GLY A 61 4.37 -0.73 4.59
C GLY A 61 3.24 0.18 4.16
N VAL A 62 3.45 1.02 3.15
CA VAL A 62 2.44 1.99 2.70
C VAL A 62 1.45 1.31 1.77
N THR A 63 0.33 0.83 2.31
CA THR A 63 -0.77 0.18 1.56
C THR A 63 -1.95 1.11 1.29
N THR A 64 -1.82 2.41 1.60
CA THR A 64 -2.90 3.40 1.52
C THR A 64 -3.51 3.53 0.13
N LEU A 65 -2.78 3.19 -0.93
CA LEU A 65 -3.32 3.21 -2.29
C LEU A 65 -4.46 2.20 -2.48
N ASP A 66 -4.42 1.06 -1.79
CA ASP A 66 -5.49 0.05 -1.87
C ASP A 66 -6.77 0.55 -1.20
N ILE A 67 -6.64 1.26 -0.07
CA ILE A 67 -7.75 1.94 0.60
C ILE A 67 -8.33 3.04 -0.31
N VAL A 68 -7.46 3.86 -0.93
CA VAL A 68 -7.91 4.91 -1.86
C VAL A 68 -8.70 4.30 -3.01
N ARG A 69 -8.22 3.21 -3.62
CA ARG A 69 -8.93 2.48 -4.68
C ARG A 69 -10.26 1.90 -4.21
N ALA A 70 -10.27 1.23 -3.05
CA ALA A 70 -11.48 0.65 -2.49
C ALA A 70 -12.55 1.71 -2.23
N ASN A 71 -12.17 2.85 -1.65
CA ASN A 71 -13.08 3.98 -1.42
C ASN A 71 -13.63 4.50 -2.75
N THR A 72 -12.77 4.72 -3.76
CA THR A 72 -13.20 5.19 -5.08
C THR A 72 -14.17 4.23 -5.74
N PHE A 73 -13.84 2.93 -5.82
CA PHE A 73 -14.68 1.97 -6.54
C PHE A 73 -16.00 1.67 -5.83
N VAL A 74 -16.01 1.62 -4.49
CA VAL A 74 -17.27 1.50 -3.72
C VAL A 74 -18.14 2.74 -3.91
N ALA A 75 -17.55 3.93 -3.88
CA ALA A 75 -18.28 5.18 -4.08
C ALA A 75 -18.89 5.26 -5.48
N GLU A 76 -18.12 4.95 -6.52
CA GLU A 76 -18.59 4.85 -7.91
C GLU A 76 -19.79 3.90 -8.02
N ALA A 77 -19.68 2.70 -7.46
CA ALA A 77 -20.73 1.67 -7.57
C ALA A 77 -22.01 1.99 -6.79
N LYS A 78 -21.95 2.93 -5.82
CA LYS A 78 -23.10 3.33 -5.00
C LYS A 78 -23.58 4.76 -5.23
N GLY A 79 -22.96 5.50 -6.15
CA GLY A 79 -23.27 6.91 -6.39
C GLY A 79 -22.97 7.80 -5.17
N LEU A 80 -21.95 7.45 -4.39
CA LEU A 80 -21.50 8.20 -3.22
C LEU A 80 -20.31 9.09 -3.59
N ASN A 81 -20.01 10.07 -2.73
CA ASN A 81 -18.76 10.82 -2.83
C ASN A 81 -17.60 9.98 -2.24
N PRO A 82 -16.50 9.74 -2.97
CA PRO A 82 -15.37 8.95 -2.46
C PRO A 82 -14.68 9.55 -1.24
N THR A 83 -14.85 10.85 -0.94
CA THR A 83 -14.33 11.45 0.30
C THR A 83 -15.08 11.01 1.54
N ASP A 84 -16.32 10.57 1.37
CA ASP A 84 -17.23 10.19 2.47
C ASP A 84 -17.28 8.66 2.67
N VAL A 85 -16.59 7.91 1.79
CA VAL A 85 -16.47 6.46 1.86
C VAL A 85 -15.15 6.07 2.51
N ASN A 86 -15.20 5.14 3.46
CA ASN A 86 -14.05 4.51 4.08
C ASN A 86 -14.23 2.99 4.13
N VAL A 87 -13.44 2.28 3.35
CA VAL A 87 -13.39 0.81 3.29
C VAL A 87 -12.06 0.35 3.88
N PRO A 88 -12.05 -0.36 5.02
CA PRO A 88 -10.83 -0.98 5.53
C PRO A 88 -10.28 -2.01 4.54
N VAL A 89 -8.96 -1.99 4.33
CA VAL A 89 -8.26 -2.99 3.51
C VAL A 89 -7.14 -3.60 4.34
N ILE A 90 -7.09 -4.93 4.39
CA ILE A 90 -6.13 -5.69 5.21
C ILE A 90 -5.34 -6.69 4.36
N GLY A 91 -4.40 -7.40 4.99
CA GLY A 91 -3.57 -8.43 4.35
C GLY A 91 -2.23 -7.86 3.88
N GLY A 92 -2.01 -7.86 2.57
CA GLY A 92 -0.79 -7.38 1.91
C GLY A 92 -1.09 -6.46 0.72
N HIS A 93 -0.08 -6.19 -0.10
CA HIS A 93 -0.10 -5.26 -1.23
C HIS A 93 0.24 -5.95 -2.56
N ALA A 94 -0.31 -7.15 -2.79
CA ALA A 94 -0.12 -7.87 -4.05
C ALA A 94 -1.29 -8.83 -4.35
N GLY A 95 -2.04 -8.55 -5.42
CA GLY A 95 -3.13 -9.41 -5.92
C GLY A 95 -4.07 -9.86 -4.80
N ILE A 96 -4.25 -11.17 -4.66
CA ILE A 96 -5.16 -11.78 -3.67
C ILE A 96 -4.81 -11.48 -2.21
N THR A 97 -3.60 -10.97 -1.91
CA THR A 97 -3.27 -10.56 -0.54
C THR A 97 -3.97 -9.27 -0.13
N ILE A 98 -4.49 -8.49 -1.08
CA ILE A 98 -5.26 -7.28 -0.83
C ILE A 98 -6.71 -7.69 -0.50
N ILE A 99 -7.14 -7.49 0.74
CA ILE A 99 -8.45 -7.94 1.23
C ILE A 99 -9.29 -6.71 1.64
N PRO A 100 -10.16 -6.19 0.76
CA PRO A 100 -11.09 -5.11 1.09
C PRO A 100 -12.25 -5.63 1.94
N LEU A 101 -12.40 -5.13 3.16
CA LEU A 101 -13.47 -5.47 4.08
C LEU A 101 -14.71 -4.62 3.81
N ILE A 102 -15.36 -4.86 2.66
CA ILE A 102 -16.54 -4.09 2.22
C ILE A 102 -17.69 -4.17 3.23
N SER A 103 -17.80 -5.27 3.98
CA SER A 103 -18.75 -5.41 5.10
C SER A 103 -18.54 -4.43 6.25
N GLN A 104 -17.36 -3.80 6.33
CA GLN A 104 -17.00 -2.77 7.33
C GLN A 104 -16.90 -1.37 6.72
N ALA A 105 -17.42 -1.16 5.52
CA ALA A 105 -17.43 0.15 4.89
C ALA A 105 -18.26 1.15 5.71
N THR A 106 -17.82 2.41 5.71
CA THR A 106 -18.58 3.55 6.24
C THR A 106 -18.78 4.55 5.09
N PRO A 107 -20.02 4.96 4.76
CA PRO A 107 -21.28 4.42 5.27
C PRO A 107 -21.45 2.94 4.92
N SER A 108 -22.37 2.26 5.61
CA SER A 108 -22.65 0.85 5.32
C SER A 108 -23.17 0.69 3.90
N VAL A 109 -22.61 -0.28 3.17
CA VAL A 109 -23.02 -0.63 1.80
C VAL A 109 -23.27 -2.13 1.72
N SER A 110 -24.18 -2.53 0.85
CA SER A 110 -24.44 -3.94 0.54
C SER A 110 -24.40 -4.16 -0.97
N PHE A 111 -23.83 -5.28 -1.40
CA PHE A 111 -23.73 -5.67 -2.81
C PHE A 111 -24.24 -7.11 -2.96
N PRO A 112 -24.91 -7.44 -4.08
CA PRO A 112 -25.08 -8.82 -4.50
C PRO A 112 -23.74 -9.55 -4.59
N ASP A 113 -23.72 -10.86 -4.33
CA ASP A 113 -22.48 -11.66 -4.23
C ASP A 113 -21.61 -11.60 -5.50
N ASP A 114 -22.22 -11.57 -6.67
CA ASP A 114 -21.54 -11.45 -7.97
C ASP A 114 -20.85 -10.08 -8.11
N GLN A 115 -21.54 -9.00 -7.75
CA GLN A 115 -20.98 -7.64 -7.76
C GLN A 115 -19.88 -7.48 -6.71
N LEU A 116 -20.05 -8.08 -5.53
CA LEU A 116 -19.07 -8.06 -4.46
C LEU A 116 -17.77 -8.76 -4.87
N LYS A 117 -17.88 -9.93 -5.52
CA LYS A 117 -16.73 -10.67 -6.08
C LYS A 117 -16.02 -9.87 -7.17
N ALA A 118 -16.79 -9.31 -8.11
CA ALA A 118 -16.23 -8.49 -9.19
C ALA A 118 -15.50 -7.25 -8.65
N LEU A 119 -16.10 -6.55 -7.68
CA LEU A 119 -15.51 -5.38 -7.04
C LEU A 119 -14.22 -5.71 -6.28
N THR A 120 -14.22 -6.82 -5.53
CA THR A 120 -13.04 -7.32 -4.83
C THR A 120 -11.91 -7.62 -5.82
N GLY A 121 -12.21 -8.33 -6.91
CA GLY A 121 -11.25 -8.62 -7.97
C GLY A 121 -10.67 -7.36 -8.63
N ARG A 122 -11.52 -6.36 -8.92
CA ARG A 122 -11.09 -5.06 -9.46
C ARG A 122 -10.14 -4.35 -8.50
N ILE A 123 -10.42 -4.35 -7.19
CA ILE A 123 -9.52 -3.75 -6.18
C ILE A 123 -8.15 -4.44 -6.18
N GLN A 124 -8.12 -5.78 -6.23
CA GLN A 124 -6.90 -6.59 -6.24
C GLN A 124 -6.05 -6.37 -7.51
N GLU A 125 -6.71 -6.17 -8.66
CA GLU A 125 -6.04 -6.03 -9.96
C GLU A 125 -5.87 -4.58 -10.44
N ALA A 126 -6.31 -3.58 -9.66
CA ALA A 126 -6.23 -2.17 -10.03
C ALA A 126 -4.80 -1.69 -10.35
N GLY A 127 -3.78 -2.31 -9.74
CA GLY A 127 -2.38 -2.07 -10.11
C GLY A 127 -2.08 -2.50 -11.55
N THR A 128 -2.51 -3.71 -11.91
CA THR A 128 -2.39 -4.30 -13.24
C THR A 128 -3.17 -3.48 -14.28
N GLU A 129 -4.38 -3.01 -13.94
CA GLU A 129 -5.19 -2.16 -14.82
C GLU A 129 -4.45 -0.89 -15.24
N VAL A 130 -3.77 -0.21 -14.31
CA VAL A 130 -3.01 1.01 -14.62
C VAL A 130 -1.79 0.70 -15.51
N VAL A 131 -1.08 -0.40 -15.26
CA VAL A 131 0.06 -0.80 -16.11
C VAL A 131 -0.40 -1.08 -17.54
N LYS A 132 -1.53 -1.77 -17.70
CA LYS A 132 -2.14 -2.04 -19.01
C LYS A 132 -2.58 -0.74 -19.70
N ALA A 133 -3.25 0.16 -18.98
CA ALA A 133 -3.69 1.46 -19.52
C ALA A 133 -2.51 2.34 -19.95
N LYS A 134 -1.35 2.20 -19.31
CA LYS A 134 -0.09 2.86 -19.69
C LYS A 134 0.72 2.10 -20.72
N ALA A 135 0.19 1.05 -21.34
CA ALA A 135 0.87 0.22 -22.33
C ALA A 135 2.25 -0.30 -21.85
N GLY A 136 2.39 -0.59 -20.55
CA GLY A 136 3.64 -1.06 -19.96
C GLY A 136 4.69 0.03 -19.67
N ALA A 137 4.41 1.31 -19.96
CA ALA A 137 5.32 2.43 -19.70
C ALA A 137 5.43 2.83 -18.20
N GLY A 138 5.12 1.90 -17.29
CA GLY A 138 5.15 2.09 -15.84
C GLY A 138 3.82 1.83 -15.15
N SER A 139 3.80 2.01 -13.83
CA SER A 139 2.65 1.75 -12.96
C SER A 139 2.01 3.05 -12.45
N ALA A 140 1.18 2.96 -11.40
CA ALA A 140 0.57 4.11 -10.74
C ALA A 140 1.62 5.03 -10.13
N THR A 141 1.68 6.28 -10.60
CA THR A 141 2.61 7.30 -10.12
C THR A 141 1.87 8.38 -9.34
N LEU A 142 0.94 9.10 -9.98
CA LEU A 142 0.21 10.22 -9.36
C LEU A 142 -0.69 9.78 -8.20
N SER A 143 -1.48 8.72 -8.39
CA SER A 143 -2.33 8.18 -7.33
C SER A 143 -1.51 7.58 -6.18
N MET A 144 -0.34 6.99 -6.47
CA MET A 144 0.59 6.54 -5.44
C MET A 144 1.19 7.71 -4.66
N ALA A 145 1.56 8.80 -5.34
CA ALA A 145 2.05 10.02 -4.68
C ALA A 145 0.97 10.61 -3.74
N TYR A 146 -0.28 10.70 -4.18
CA TYR A 146 -1.41 11.09 -3.34
C TYR A 146 -1.57 10.19 -2.12
N ALA A 147 -1.59 8.87 -2.31
CA ALA A 147 -1.72 7.90 -1.22
C ALA A 147 -0.55 7.97 -0.22
N GLY A 148 0.67 8.11 -0.72
CA GLY A 148 1.88 8.30 0.08
C GLY A 148 1.83 9.59 0.91
N ALA A 149 1.42 10.71 0.31
CA ALA A 149 1.24 11.97 1.01
C ALA A 149 0.15 11.88 2.09
N ARG A 150 -1.01 11.27 1.78
CA ARG A 150 -2.09 11.04 2.75
C ARG A 150 -1.60 10.23 3.96
N PHE A 151 -0.83 9.16 3.72
CA PHE A 151 -0.22 8.36 4.78
C PHE A 151 0.77 9.17 5.62
N ALA A 152 1.70 9.86 4.97
CA ALA A 152 2.71 10.68 5.64
C ALA A 152 2.09 11.77 6.51
N PHE A 153 1.09 12.52 6.00
CA PHE A 153 0.38 13.52 6.80
C PHE A 153 -0.37 12.90 7.98
N SER A 154 -0.87 11.68 7.85
CA SER A 154 -1.53 10.97 8.96
C SER A 154 -0.52 10.61 10.06
N LEU A 155 0.70 10.20 9.69
CA LEU A 155 1.78 9.98 10.65
C LEU A 155 2.21 11.29 11.33
N ILE A 156 2.39 12.38 10.58
CA ILE A 156 2.85 13.67 11.11
C ILE A 156 1.86 14.28 12.09
N ARG A 157 0.54 14.09 11.89
CA ARG A 157 -0.49 14.61 12.79
C ARG A 157 -0.52 13.91 14.14
N ARG A 158 0.00 12.68 14.24
CA ARG A 158 0.04 11.92 15.50
C ARG A 158 1.17 12.46 16.37
N LYS A 159 0.91 12.66 17.66
CA LYS A 159 1.97 12.92 18.65
C LYS A 159 2.67 11.58 18.95
N TRP A 160 3.98 11.52 18.70
CA TRP A 160 4.84 10.34 18.87
C TRP A 160 5.74 10.47 20.10
#